data_AF-A0A0G0PJN8-F1
#
_entry.id   AF-A0A0G0PJN8-F1
#
_cell.length_a   1.000
_cell.length_b   1.000
_cell.length_c   1.000
_cell.angle_alpha   90.00
_cell.angle_beta   90.00
_cell.angle_gamma   90.00
#
_symmetry.space_group_name_H-M   'P 1'
#
loop_
_entity.id
_entity.type
_entity.pdbx_description
1 polymer ?
#
loop_
_entity_poly.entity_id
_entity_poly.type
_entity_poly.pdbx_seq_one_letter_code
_entity_poly.pdbx_strand_id
1 'polypeptide(L)'
;MENPVIFYNSIDVLVLPSNNKLEAFGMVVAEAIKSGCRVVVSDMPGMRDLVIQSDAGYLFDPNNPFDLAEKLKLVVKDGRVDKKNNLWKIEDVVQKYEKLL
;
A
#
# COMPACT_ATOMS: atom_id res chain seq x y z
N MET A 1 20.66 10.98 6.46
CA MET A 1 19.67 10.03 5.90
C MET A 1 18.72 10.84 5.04
N GLU A 2 18.54 10.46 3.77
CA GLU A 2 17.56 11.10 2.90
C GLU A 2 16.15 10.94 3.50
N ASN A 3 15.32 11.97 3.36
CA ASN A 3 13.96 11.96 3.88
C ASN A 3 13.05 11.18 2.90
N PRO A 4 12.55 9.99 3.25
CA PRO A 4 11.75 9.17 2.34
C PRO A 4 10.45 9.86 1.90
N VAL A 5 9.95 10.82 2.69
CA VAL A 5 8.78 11.64 2.33
C VAL A 5 9.03 12.44 1.06
N ILE A 6 10.26 12.95 0.85
CA ILE A 6 10.60 13.69 -0.38
C ILE A 6 10.51 12.75 -1.59
N PHE A 7 11.02 11.53 -1.45
CA PHE A 7 10.95 10.52 -2.51
C PHE A 7 9.49 10.16 -2.84
N TYR A 8 8.67 9.84 -1.84
CA TYR A 8 7.25 9.49 -2.08
C TYR A 8 6.38 10.67 -2.55
N ASN A 9 6.78 11.91 -2.28
CA ASN A 9 6.13 13.09 -2.86
C ASN A 9 6.52 13.32 -4.33
N SER A 10 7.63 12.73 -4.80
CA SER A 10 8.14 12.89 -6.16
C SER A 10 7.62 11.84 -7.16
N ILE A 11 6.93 10.79 -6.66
CA ILE A 11 6.34 9.73 -7.48
C ILE A 11 4.82 9.70 -7.33
N ASP A 12 4.11 9.29 -8.38
CA ASP A 12 2.64 9.14 -8.35
C ASP A 12 2.21 7.80 -7.76
N VAL A 13 2.93 6.73 -8.08
CA VAL A 13 2.60 5.35 -7.74
C VAL A 13 3.84 4.60 -7.27
N LEU A 14 3.75 3.89 -6.15
CA LEU A 14 4.71 2.87 -5.74
C LEU A 14 4.23 1.50 -6.21
N VAL A 15 5.10 0.76 -6.90
CA VAL A 15 4.84 -0.63 -7.26
C VAL A 15 5.75 -1.54 -6.43
N LEU A 16 5.16 -2.51 -5.73
CA LEU A 16 5.92 -3.54 -5.00
C LEU A 16 5.60 -4.92 -5.59
N PRO A 17 6.31 -5.35 -6.65
CA PRO A 17 6.04 -6.60 -7.34
C PRO A 17 6.78 -7.78 -6.71
N SER A 18 6.72 -7.89 -5.38
CA SER A 18 7.43 -8.95 -4.65
C SER A 18 6.82 -10.31 -4.99
N ASN A 19 7.68 -11.31 -5.19
CA ASN A 19 7.32 -12.72 -5.38
C ASN A 19 7.76 -13.58 -4.19
N ASN A 20 8.32 -12.97 -3.14
CA ASN A 20 8.80 -13.66 -1.97
C ASN A 20 7.68 -13.77 -0.93
N LYS A 21 7.29 -15.01 -0.60
CA LYS A 21 6.27 -15.28 0.43
C LYS A 21 6.69 -14.86 1.84
N LEU A 22 7.98 -14.58 2.06
CA LEU A 22 8.52 -14.06 3.31
C LEU A 22 8.50 -12.53 3.40
N GLU A 23 7.97 -11.84 2.39
CA GLU A 23 7.64 -10.42 2.51
C GLU A 23 6.63 -10.27 3.64
N ALA A 24 7.08 -9.64 4.73
CA ALA A 24 6.26 -9.42 5.91
C ALA A 24 5.31 -8.24 5.63
N PHE A 25 5.40 -7.18 6.43
CA PHE A 25 4.38 -6.13 6.40
C PHE A 25 4.44 -5.20 5.18
N GLY A 26 5.61 -5.07 4.54
CA GLY A 26 5.79 -4.11 3.45
C GLY A 26 5.78 -2.66 3.94
N MET A 27 6.70 -2.29 4.83
CA MET A 27 6.80 -0.92 5.41
C MET A 27 6.82 0.18 4.34
N VAL A 28 7.48 -0.06 3.21
CA VAL A 28 7.53 0.87 2.07
C VAL A 28 6.14 1.18 1.51
N VAL A 29 5.20 0.23 1.56
CA VAL A 29 3.79 0.41 1.17
C VAL A 29 3.11 1.36 2.15
N ALA A 30 3.30 1.15 3.46
CA ALA A 30 2.71 2.01 4.48
C ALA A 30 3.24 3.46 4.40
N GLU A 31 4.54 3.63 4.16
CA GLU A 31 5.18 4.93 4.00
C GLU A 31 4.69 5.68 2.74
N ALA A 32 4.55 4.97 1.62
CA ALA A 32 4.01 5.54 0.38
C ALA A 32 2.57 6.03 0.58
N ILE A 33 1.71 5.18 1.14
CA ILE A 33 0.31 5.50 1.44
C ILE A 33 0.23 6.73 2.35
N LYS A 34 1.03 6.77 3.44
CA LYS A 34 1.05 7.91 4.37
C LYS A 34 1.54 9.21 3.70
N SER A 35 2.38 9.08 2.68
CA SER A 35 2.87 10.18 1.85
C SER A 35 1.90 10.57 0.73
N GLY A 36 0.72 9.97 0.68
CA GLY A 36 -0.32 10.22 -0.32
C GLY A 36 -0.06 9.57 -1.68
N CYS A 37 1.00 8.75 -1.80
CA CYS A 37 1.30 7.99 -3.00
C CYS A 37 0.42 6.74 -3.03
N ARG A 38 -0.21 6.45 -4.17
CA ARG A 38 -0.97 5.22 -4.34
C ARG A 38 -0.05 4.03 -4.56
N VAL A 39 -0.56 2.83 -4.30
CA VAL A 39 0.25 1.60 -4.35
C VAL A 39 -0.34 0.54 -5.28
N VAL A 40 0.52 -0.22 -5.95
CA VAL A 40 0.14 -1.46 -6.63
C VAL A 40 1.06 -2.56 -6.13
N VAL A 41 0.50 -3.57 -5.47
CA VAL A 41 1.30 -4.55 -4.75
C VAL A 41 0.85 -5.97 -5.06
N SER A 42 1.79 -6.92 -5.02
CA SER A 42 1.45 -8.32 -5.20
C SER A 42 0.43 -8.77 -4.15
N ASP A 43 -0.52 -9.61 -4.53
CA ASP A 43 -1.55 -10.12 -3.64
C ASP A 43 -0.99 -11.15 -2.64
N MET A 44 -0.27 -10.66 -1.62
CA MET A 44 0.38 -11.46 -0.59
C MET A 44 -0.13 -11.11 0.81
N PRO A 45 -0.21 -12.10 1.73
CA PRO A 45 -0.84 -11.89 3.05
C PRO A 45 -0.29 -10.70 3.85
N GLY A 46 1.02 -10.46 3.79
CA GLY A 46 1.68 -9.47 4.64
C GLY A 46 1.36 -8.01 4.31
N MET A 47 0.99 -7.71 3.07
CA MET A 47 0.70 -6.35 2.58
C MET A 47 -0.74 -6.14 2.10
N ARG A 48 -1.52 -7.21 1.96
CA ARG A 48 -2.93 -7.17 1.52
C ARG A 48 -3.77 -6.23 2.39
N ASP A 49 -3.63 -6.34 3.71
CA ASP A 49 -4.41 -5.55 4.66
C ASP A 49 -4.15 -4.04 4.54
N LEU A 50 -2.90 -3.64 4.24
CA LEU A 50 -2.55 -2.24 4.04
C LEU A 50 -3.33 -1.64 2.88
N VAL A 51 -3.44 -2.35 1.76
CA VAL A 51 -4.13 -1.85 0.56
C VAL A 51 -5.64 -1.84 0.75
N ILE A 52 -6.21 -2.93 1.27
CA ILE A 52 -7.66 -3.07 1.44
C ILE A 52 -8.20 -2.04 2.45
N GLN A 53 -7.52 -1.85 3.58
CA GLN A 53 -8.02 -0.96 4.63
C GLN A 53 -7.88 0.52 4.29
N SER A 54 -6.88 0.88 3.48
CA SER A 54 -6.60 2.28 3.16
C SER A 54 -7.29 2.81 1.91
N ASP A 55 -7.82 1.92 1.05
CA ASP A 55 -8.33 2.27 -0.30
C ASP A 55 -7.29 3.05 -1.14
N ALA A 56 -6.01 2.84 -0.86
CA ALA A 56 -4.90 3.60 -1.43
C ALA A 56 -4.27 2.95 -2.66
N GLY A 57 -4.87 1.89 -3.22
CA GLY A 57 -4.21 1.13 -4.26
C GLY A 57 -4.92 -0.14 -4.70
N TYR A 58 -4.19 -0.97 -5.45
CA TYR A 58 -4.70 -2.23 -5.99
C TYR A 58 -3.75 -3.40 -5.71
N LEU A 59 -4.33 -4.58 -5.56
CA LEU A 59 -3.61 -5.85 -5.51
C LEU A 59 -3.57 -6.48 -6.89
N PHE A 60 -2.47 -7.15 -7.23
CA PHE A 60 -2.35 -7.92 -8.48
C PHE A 60 -1.81 -9.33 -8.22
N ASP A 61 -2.15 -10.30 -9.07
CA ASP A 61 -1.58 -11.64 -9.01
C ASP A 61 -0.07 -11.62 -9.37
N PRO A 62 0.83 -12.01 -8.44
CA PRO A 62 2.28 -11.98 -8.67
C PRO A 62 2.75 -12.85 -9.85
N ASN A 63 1.94 -13.82 -10.30
CA ASN A 63 2.26 -14.69 -11.44
C ASN A 63 1.62 -14.20 -12.75
N ASN A 64 0.94 -13.05 -12.74
CA ASN A 64 0.23 -12.52 -13.88
C ASN A 64 0.66 -11.07 -14.20
N PRO A 65 1.65 -10.88 -15.10
CA PRO A 65 2.10 -9.53 -15.48
C PRO A 65 1.02 -8.71 -16.20
N PHE A 66 0.01 -9.35 -16.81
CA PHE A 66 -1.11 -8.64 -17.43
C PHE A 66 -2.05 -8.05 -16.38
N ASP A 67 -2.25 -8.73 -15.24
CA ASP A 67 -3.03 -8.18 -14.13
C ASP A 67 -2.32 -6.96 -13.51
N LEU A 68 -0.99 -7.03 -13.33
CA LEU A 68 -0.19 -5.86 -12.93
C LEU A 68 -0.40 -4.67 -13.89
N ALA A 69 -0.33 -4.92 -15.20
CA ALA A 69 -0.53 -3.88 -16.20
C ALA A 69 -1.93 -3.25 -16.11
N GLU A 70 -2.98 -4.04 -15.89
CA GLU A 70 -4.34 -3.54 -15.68
C GLU A 70 -4.45 -2.71 -14.40
N LYS A 71 -3.86 -3.17 -13.28
CA LYS A 71 -3.86 -2.39 -12.02
C LYS A 71 -3.11 -1.08 -12.13
N LEU A 72 -2.01 -1.04 -12.89
CA LEU A 72 -1.28 0.20 -13.19
C LEU A 72 -2.14 1.19 -13.99
N LYS A 73 -2.93 0.72 -14.96
CA LYS A 73 -3.85 1.59 -15.72
C LYS A 73 -4.98 2.15 -14.85
N LEU A 74 -5.43 1.41 -13.84
CA LEU A 74 -6.46 1.85 -12.90
C LEU A 74 -5.90 2.89 -11.94
N VAL A 75 -4.80 2.57 -11.25
CA VAL A 75 -4.25 3.40 -10.18
C VAL A 75 -3.84 4.81 -10.64
N VAL A 76 -3.35 4.94 -11.87
CA VAL A 76 -2.93 6.23 -12.44
C VAL A 76 -4.11 7.18 -12.64
N LYS A 77 -5.33 6.65 -12.83
CA LYS A 77 -6.54 7.48 -13.01
C LYS A 77 -7.05 8.06 -11.70
N ASP A 78 -6.75 7.42 -10.58
CA ASP A 78 -7.34 7.80 -9.31
C ASP A 78 -6.63 9.02 -8.67
N GLY A 79 -5.41 9.35 -9.12
CA GLY A 79 -4.59 10.45 -8.59
C GLY A 79 -3.85 10.11 -7.28
N ARG A 80 -3.64 11.10 -6.40
CA ARG A 80 -3.02 10.91 -5.07
C ARG A 80 -4.05 10.72 -3.97
N VAL A 81 -3.67 10.03 -2.90
CA VAL A 81 -4.50 9.87 -1.70
C VAL A 81 -4.47 11.16 -0.88
N ASP A 82 -5.64 11.59 -0.36
CA ASP A 82 -5.70 12.69 0.60
C ASP A 82 -5.06 12.25 1.93
N LYS A 83 -3.95 12.90 2.31
CA LYS A 83 -3.21 12.62 3.55
C LYS A 83 -4.04 12.90 4.81
N LYS A 84 -5.12 13.67 4.70
CA LYS A 84 -6.04 13.98 5.81
C LYS A 84 -7.09 12.89 6.02
N ASN A 85 -7.26 11.98 5.07
CA ASN A 85 -8.05 10.79 5.33
C ASN A 85 -7.35 10.00 6.44
N ASN A 86 -8.07 9.70 7.52
CA ASN A 86 -7.58 8.84 8.60
C ASN A 86 -7.54 7.40 8.09
N LEU A 87 -6.58 7.10 7.20
CA LEU A 87 -6.45 5.82 6.48
C LEU A 87 -6.38 4.63 7.43
N TRP A 88 -5.70 4.81 8.56
CA TRP A 88 -5.72 3.89 9.69
C TRP A 88 -5.85 4.68 10.98
N LYS A 89 -6.76 4.25 11.85
CA LYS A 89 -6.89 4.79 13.21
C LYS A 89 -6.13 3.90 14.18
N ILE A 90 -5.26 4.49 14.97
CA ILE A 90 -4.45 3.76 15.96
C ILE A 90 -5.37 3.06 16.95
N GLU A 91 -6.49 3.70 17.32
CA GLU A 91 -7.48 3.18 18.24
C GLU A 91 -8.09 1.86 17.75
N ASP A 92 -8.40 1.76 16.45
CA ASP A 92 -8.96 0.55 15.84
C ASP A 92 -7.95 -0.60 15.87
N VAL A 93 -6.67 -0.29 15.63
CA VAL A 93 -5.58 -1.26 15.72
C VAL A 93 -5.40 -1.74 17.15
N VAL A 94 -5.29 -0.82 18.12
CA VAL A 94 -5.13 -1.17 19.54
C VAL A 94 -6.28 -2.05 20.02
N GLN A 95 -7.53 -1.66 19.74
CA GLN A 95 -8.70 -2.45 20.11
C GLN A 95 -8.70 -3.85 19.48
N LYS A 96 -8.20 -4.00 18.26
CA LYS A 96 -8.07 -5.32 17.60
C LYS A 96 -7.11 -6.23 18.37
N TYR A 97 -6.00 -5.69 18.86
CA TYR A 97 -5.01 -6.48 19.61
C TYR A 97 -5.43 -6.72 21.06
N GLU A 98 -6.09 -5.78 21.72
CA GLU A 98 -6.63 -5.96 23.08
C GLU A 98 -7.63 -7.12 23.16
N LYS A 99 -8.41 -7.38 22.10
CA LYS A 99 -9.34 -8.51 22.01
C LYS A 99 -8.68 -9.90 21.93
N LEU A 100 -7.37 -9.94 21.70
CA LEU A 100 -6.59 -11.19 21.60
C LEU A 100 -5.93 -11.57 22.93
N LEU A 101 -6.00 -10.68 23.93
CA LEU A 101 -5.56 -10.89 25.31
C LEU A 101 -6.70 -11.46 26.15
#